data_AF-A0A0A9X9P1-F1
#
_entry.id   AF-A0A0A9X9P1-F1
#
_cell.length_a   1.000
_cell.length_b   1.000
_cell.length_c   1.000
_cell.angle_alpha   90.00
_cell.angle_beta   90.00
_cell.angle_gamma   90.00
#
_symmetry.space_group_name_H-M   'P 1'
#
loop_
_entity.id
_entity.type
_entity.pdbx_description
1 polymer ?
#
loop_
_entity_poly.entity_id
_entity_poly.type
_entity_poly.pdbx_seq_one_letter_code
_entity_poly.pdbx_strand_id
1 'polypeptide(L)'
;FTGTHPLLNPQTKSASLVKENDVDIYGARWLFKLRGELLRLNAKPYETDRNDECSMCNRHEREDTYHFLCSCPVLSEFRMVAFHKATLSSEEAIWILNGNGWQQAVLFCKLAWSYRRMMVEEFNF
;
A
#
# COMPACT_ATOMS: atom_id res chain seq x y z
N PHE A 1 -3.18 -17.04 7.79
CA PHE A 1 -4.06 -15.88 8.03
C PHE A 1 -4.38 -15.76 9.51
N THR A 2 -3.40 -15.39 10.32
CA THR A 2 -3.60 -14.97 11.71
C THR A 2 -3.88 -13.48 11.70
N GLY A 3 -4.97 -13.06 12.34
CA GLY A 3 -5.70 -11.85 12.00
C GLY A 3 -5.05 -10.53 12.42
N THR A 4 -5.07 -9.58 11.49
CA THR A 4 -4.87 -8.15 11.76
C THR A 4 -5.97 -7.26 11.18
N HIS A 5 -6.85 -7.76 10.29
CA HIS A 5 -7.93 -6.96 9.67
C HIS A 5 -9.24 -7.76 9.47
N PRO A 6 -10.14 -7.82 10.47
CA PRO A 6 -11.39 -8.59 10.40
C PRO A 6 -12.40 -8.09 9.36
N LEU A 7 -12.20 -6.89 8.80
CA LEU A 7 -13.10 -6.24 7.83
C LEU A 7 -12.61 -6.32 6.37
N LEU A 8 -11.44 -6.92 6.11
CA LEU A 8 -10.97 -7.14 4.74
C LEU A 8 -11.80 -8.27 4.11
N ASN A 9 -12.43 -8.01 2.97
CA ASN A 9 -13.29 -8.97 2.28
C ASN A 9 -12.44 -10.00 1.50
N PRO A 10 -12.39 -11.28 1.91
CA PRO A 10 -11.62 -12.31 1.22
C PRO A 10 -12.27 -12.81 -0.07
N GLN A 11 -13.56 -12.53 -0.29
CA GLN A 11 -14.30 -12.92 -1.50
C GLN A 11 -14.05 -11.99 -2.69
N THR A 12 -13.42 -10.82 -2.48
CA THR A 12 -13.06 -9.91 -3.58
C THR A 12 -11.97 -10.56 -4.44
N LYS A 13 -12.39 -11.22 -5.52
CA LYS A 13 -11.55 -12.03 -6.41
C LYS A 13 -10.70 -11.18 -7.35
N SER A 14 -9.64 -11.82 -7.82
CA SER A 14 -8.72 -11.27 -8.80
C SER A 14 -9.37 -10.75 -10.08
N ALA A 15 -10.32 -11.51 -10.61
CA ALA A 15 -11.03 -11.15 -11.84
C ALA A 15 -12.07 -10.02 -11.62
N SER A 16 -12.55 -9.80 -10.39
CA SER A 16 -13.46 -8.70 -10.06
C SER A 16 -12.75 -7.34 -10.10
N LEU A 17 -11.43 -7.31 -9.90
CA LEU A 17 -10.62 -6.08 -9.97
C LEU A 17 -10.69 -5.38 -11.33
N VAL A 18 -10.71 -6.16 -12.42
CA VAL A 18 -10.61 -5.62 -13.79
C VAL A 18 -11.99 -5.25 -14.34
N LYS A 19 -13.04 -5.99 -13.98
CA LYS A 19 -14.38 -5.80 -14.56
C LYS A 19 -15.22 -4.72 -13.90
N GLU A 20 -15.04 -4.48 -12.60
CA GLU A 20 -15.97 -3.61 -11.84
C GLU A 20 -15.45 -2.18 -11.66
N ASN A 21 -14.15 -1.93 -11.87
CA ASN A 21 -13.50 -0.69 -11.41
C ASN A 21 -12.73 0.08 -12.49
N ASP A 22 -12.89 -0.27 -13.77
CA ASP A 22 -12.17 0.35 -14.89
C ASP A 22 -10.65 0.47 -14.65
N VAL A 23 -10.05 -0.57 -14.09
CA VAL A 23 -8.60 -0.65 -13.88
C VAL A 23 -8.00 -1.61 -14.90
N ASP A 24 -6.97 -1.14 -15.62
CA ASP A 24 -6.24 -1.98 -16.56
C ASP A 24 -5.48 -3.12 -15.85
N ILE A 25 -5.03 -4.12 -16.61
CA ILE A 25 -4.34 -5.29 -16.04
C ILE A 25 -3.07 -4.91 -15.27
N TYR A 26 -2.41 -3.82 -15.68
CA TYR A 26 -1.21 -3.30 -15.02
C TYR A 26 -1.52 -2.60 -13.69
N GLY A 27 -2.65 -1.90 -13.60
CA GLY A 27 -3.19 -1.34 -12.37
C GLY A 27 -3.66 -2.41 -11.41
N ALA A 28 -4.36 -3.44 -11.92
CA ALA A 28 -4.78 -4.57 -11.10
C ALA A 28 -3.60 -5.25 -10.40
N ARG A 29 -2.43 -5.34 -11.06
CA ARG A 29 -1.18 -5.82 -10.45
C ARG A 29 -0.79 -5.06 -9.18
N TRP A 30 -0.96 -3.74 -9.14
CA TRP A 30 -0.68 -2.95 -7.94
C TRP A 30 -1.63 -3.29 -6.80
N LEU A 31 -2.92 -3.40 -7.12
CA LEU A 31 -3.95 -3.73 -6.14
C LEU A 31 -3.73 -5.13 -5.54
N PHE A 32 -3.34 -6.11 -6.35
CA PHE A 32 -2.94 -7.43 -5.85
C PHE A 32 -1.81 -7.36 -4.87
N LYS A 33 -0.76 -6.61 -5.20
CA LYS A 33 0.39 -6.47 -4.33
C LYS A 33 0.05 -5.76 -3.03
N LEU A 34 -0.75 -4.70 -3.12
CA LEU A 34 -1.19 -3.94 -1.97
C LEU A 34 -2.06 -4.80 -1.04
N ARG A 35 -3.10 -5.47 -1.58
CA ARG A 35 -4.02 -6.31 -0.78
C ARG A 35 -3.37 -7.56 -0.22
N GLY A 36 -2.42 -8.15 -0.94
CA GLY A 36 -1.74 -9.37 -0.53
C GLY A 36 -0.45 -9.13 0.27
N GLU A 37 -0.13 -7.88 0.62
CA GLU A 37 1.13 -7.51 1.27
C GLU A 37 2.37 -8.01 0.50
N LEU A 38 2.28 -7.99 -0.85
CA LEU A 38 3.33 -8.43 -1.78
C LEU A 38 4.12 -7.25 -2.37
N LEU A 39 3.92 -6.04 -1.86
CA LEU A 39 4.86 -4.95 -2.11
C LEU A 39 6.18 -5.30 -1.43
N ARG A 40 7.30 -4.96 -2.06
CA ARG A 40 8.64 -5.26 -1.52
C ARG A 40 9.05 -4.21 -0.49
N LEU A 41 8.20 -4.02 0.51
CA LEU A 41 8.47 -3.21 1.69
C LEU A 41 9.42 -3.98 2.62
N ASN A 42 9.93 -3.30 3.64
CA ASN A 42 10.86 -3.91 4.59
C ASN A 42 10.15 -4.96 5.45
N ALA A 43 8.96 -4.64 5.97
CA ALA A 43 8.15 -5.61 6.70
C ALA A 43 7.34 -6.49 5.76
N LYS A 44 7.59 -7.80 5.78
CA LYS A 44 6.85 -8.79 4.99
C LYS A 44 6.31 -9.89 5.90
N PRO A 45 5.03 -10.28 5.79
CA PRO A 45 4.46 -11.34 6.63
C PRO A 45 5.14 -12.71 6.47
N TYR A 46 5.87 -12.91 5.38
CA TYR A 46 6.49 -14.18 4.98
C TYR A 46 8.02 -14.19 5.11
N GLU A 47 8.62 -13.15 5.69
CA GLU A 47 10.08 -13.05 5.91
C GLU A 47 10.31 -12.44 7.30
N THR A 48 11.13 -13.07 8.16
CA THR A 48 11.30 -12.66 9.57
C THR A 48 12.70 -12.14 9.91
N ASP A 49 13.69 -12.29 9.02
CA ASP A 49 15.12 -12.05 9.31
C ASP A 49 15.63 -10.69 8.81
N ARG A 50 14.78 -9.67 8.72
CA ARG A 50 15.18 -8.35 8.23
C ARG A 50 14.79 -7.22 9.17
N ASN A 51 15.47 -6.08 9.00
CA ASN A 51 15.00 -4.83 9.58
C ASN A 51 13.66 -4.46 8.96
N ASP A 52 12.62 -4.44 9.77
CA ASP A 52 11.23 -4.15 9.39
C ASP A 52 10.91 -2.64 9.42
N GLU A 53 11.85 -1.79 9.87
CA GLU A 53 11.64 -0.34 9.99
C GLU A 53 11.57 0.36 8.63
N CYS A 54 10.83 1.46 8.56
CA CYS A 54 10.72 2.28 7.36
C CYS A 54 12.03 3.00 7.04
N SER A 55 12.63 2.63 5.91
CA SER A 55 13.83 3.28 5.35
C SER A 55 13.61 4.74 4.91
N MET A 56 12.38 5.20 4.76
CA MET A 56 12.11 6.55 4.25
C MET A 56 11.96 7.59 5.35
N CYS A 57 11.41 7.21 6.51
CA CYS A 57 11.00 8.17 7.53
C CYS A 57 11.70 7.91 8.87
N ASN A 58 11.97 8.98 9.62
CA ASN A 58 12.68 8.91 10.89
C ASN A 58 11.76 8.55 12.08
N ARG A 59 10.68 7.81 11.85
CA ARG A 59 9.73 7.42 12.91
C ARG A 59 10.01 6.04 13.50
N HIS A 60 10.92 5.26 12.92
CA HIS A 60 11.20 3.88 13.31
C HIS A 60 9.93 3.00 13.35
N GLU A 61 8.94 3.36 12.52
CA GLU A 61 7.70 2.59 12.38
C GLU A 61 7.94 1.39 11.45
N ARG A 62 7.21 0.30 11.70
CA ARG A 62 7.21 -0.88 10.84
C ARG A 62 6.73 -0.50 9.43
N GLU A 63 7.52 -0.81 8.41
CA GLU A 63 7.19 -0.52 7.02
C GLU A 63 6.31 -1.62 6.40
N ASP A 64 5.09 -1.73 6.89
CA ASP A 64 4.09 -2.61 6.33
C ASP A 64 3.16 -1.88 5.35
N THR A 65 2.19 -2.62 4.80
CA THR A 65 1.18 -2.07 3.88
C THR A 65 0.40 -0.91 4.52
N TYR A 66 0.10 -1.00 5.82
CA TYR A 66 -0.63 0.05 6.53
C TYR A 66 0.21 1.32 6.62
N HIS A 67 1.46 1.23 7.09
CA HIS A 67 2.36 2.38 7.15
C HIS A 67 2.56 3.02 5.78
N PHE A 68 2.84 2.21 4.75
CA PHE A 68 3.01 2.67 3.37
C PHE A 68 1.76 3.40 2.85
N LEU A 69 0.57 2.79 2.99
CA LEU A 69 -0.68 3.33 2.44
C LEU A 69 -1.25 4.49 3.27
N CYS A 70 -1.02 4.53 4.58
CA CYS A 70 -1.86 5.32 5.49
C CYS A 70 -1.11 6.40 6.26
N SER A 71 0.10 6.13 6.76
CA SER A 71 0.70 6.98 7.81
C SER A 71 2.12 7.48 7.56
N CYS A 72 2.87 6.88 6.61
CA CYS A 72 4.25 7.28 6.33
C CYS A 72 4.33 8.77 5.95
N PRO A 73 4.96 9.65 6.75
CA PRO A 73 4.91 11.10 6.53
C PRO A 73 5.54 11.51 5.20
N VAL A 74 6.57 10.78 4.76
CA VAL A 74 7.26 11.03 3.48
C VAL A 74 6.34 10.83 2.28
N LEU A 75 5.28 10.03 2.43
CA LEU A 75 4.32 9.75 1.37
C LEU A 75 3.05 10.61 1.46
N SER A 76 3.01 11.64 2.32
CA SER A 76 1.81 12.47 2.54
C SER A 76 1.32 13.15 1.26
N GLU A 77 2.23 13.72 0.47
CA GLU A 77 1.89 14.42 -0.77
C GLU A 77 1.26 13.47 -1.80
N PHE A 78 1.75 12.23 -1.89
CA PHE A 78 1.16 11.24 -2.80
C PHE A 78 -0.24 10.81 -2.34
N ARG A 79 -0.49 10.74 -1.03
CA ARG A 79 -1.85 10.51 -0.50
C ARG A 79 -2.76 11.73 -0.72
N MET A 80 -2.24 12.95 -0.61
CA MET A 80 -3.01 14.17 -0.94
C MET A 80 -3.42 14.19 -2.42
N VAL A 81 -2.52 13.78 -3.32
CA VAL A 81 -2.82 13.68 -4.76
C VAL A 81 -3.87 12.61 -5.05
N ALA A 82 -3.77 11.43 -4.43
CA ALA A 82 -4.64 10.30 -4.75
C ALA A 82 -5.97 10.31 -3.99
N PHE A 83 -5.96 10.67 -2.71
CA PHE A 83 -7.07 10.51 -1.77
C PHE A 83 -7.54 11.82 -1.14
N HIS A 84 -6.88 12.95 -1.45
CA HIS A 84 -7.14 14.26 -0.84
C HIS A 84 -6.99 14.27 0.69
N LYS A 85 -6.15 13.38 1.22
CA LYS A 85 -5.85 13.26 2.65
C LYS A 85 -4.37 12.98 2.89
N ALA A 86 -3.79 13.63 3.91
CA ALA A 86 -2.40 13.43 4.27
C ALA A 86 -2.17 12.13 5.05
N THR A 87 -3.20 11.61 5.71
CA THR A 87 -3.22 10.33 6.43
C THR A 87 -4.56 9.62 6.23
N LEU A 88 -4.57 8.30 6.28
CA LEU A 88 -5.79 7.49 6.23
C LEU A 88 -6.00 6.74 7.55
N SER A 89 -7.25 6.56 7.97
CA SER A 89 -7.58 5.64 9.07
C SER A 89 -7.56 4.18 8.59
N SER A 90 -7.54 3.24 9.55
CA SER A 90 -7.66 1.80 9.26
C SER A 90 -8.96 1.47 8.51
N GLU A 91 -10.07 2.11 8.86
CA GLU A 91 -11.36 1.91 8.19
C GLU A 91 -11.31 2.37 6.73
N GLU A 92 -10.68 3.52 6.48
CA GLU A 92 -10.51 4.05 5.12
C GLU A 92 -9.59 3.16 4.28
N ALA A 93 -8.48 2.71 4.88
CA ALA A 93 -7.58 1.77 4.25
C ALA A 93 -8.31 0.48 3.84
N ILE A 94 -9.10 -0.09 4.74
CA ILE A 94 -9.88 -1.30 4.47
C ILE A 94 -10.95 -1.03 3.40
N TRP A 95 -11.63 0.12 3.45
CA TRP A 95 -12.61 0.52 2.45
C TRP A 95 -11.99 0.59 1.05
N ILE A 96 -10.78 1.16 0.93
CA ILE A 96 -10.00 1.20 -0.30
C ILE A 96 -9.58 -0.22 -0.73
N LEU A 97 -9.01 -1.01 0.18
CA LEU A 97 -8.56 -2.37 -0.10
C LEU A 97 -9.70 -3.30 -0.52
N ASN A 98 -10.95 -2.97 -0.18
CA ASN A 98 -12.14 -3.74 -0.54
C ASN A 98 -12.75 -3.39 -1.91
N GLY A 99 -12.32 -2.33 -2.58
CA GLY A 99 -12.92 -1.96 -3.89
C GLY A 99 -12.93 -0.47 -4.18
N ASN A 100 -13.00 0.34 -3.13
CA ASN A 100 -13.42 1.72 -3.32
C ASN A 100 -12.24 2.61 -3.71
N GLY A 101 -12.37 3.31 -4.83
CA GLY A 101 -11.33 4.21 -5.32
C GLY A 101 -10.05 3.49 -5.77
N TRP A 102 -10.19 2.32 -6.41
CA TRP A 102 -9.03 1.55 -6.87
C TRP A 102 -8.18 2.25 -7.94
N GLN A 103 -8.76 3.11 -8.76
CA GLN A 103 -7.97 3.96 -9.67
C GLN A 103 -7.05 4.89 -8.89
N GLN A 104 -7.54 5.49 -7.80
CA GLN A 104 -6.78 6.33 -6.88
C GLN A 104 -5.71 5.52 -6.14
N ALA A 105 -6.05 4.31 -5.68
CA ALA A 105 -5.08 3.40 -5.07
C ALA A 105 -3.95 3.02 -6.03
N VAL A 106 -4.27 2.74 -7.30
CA VAL A 106 -3.27 2.48 -8.34
C VAL A 106 -2.39 3.71 -8.59
N LEU A 107 -2.99 4.91 -8.69
CA LEU A 107 -2.24 6.16 -8.83
C LEU A 107 -1.27 6.36 -7.66
N PHE A 108 -1.77 6.22 -6.43
CA PHE A 108 -0.95 6.28 -5.22
C PHE A 108 0.21 5.29 -5.28
N CYS A 109 -0.08 4.00 -5.53
CA CYS A 109 0.95 2.96 -5.57
C CYS A 109 2.04 3.27 -6.62
N LYS A 110 1.67 3.73 -7.81
CA LYS A 110 2.64 4.08 -8.87
C LYS A 110 3.59 5.20 -8.40
N LEU A 111 3.04 6.28 -7.86
CA LEU A 111 3.82 7.45 -7.43
C LEU A 111 4.68 7.13 -6.20
N ALA A 112 4.04 6.64 -5.14
CA ALA A 112 4.68 6.36 -3.86
C ALA A 112 5.75 5.27 -3.97
N TRP A 113 5.49 4.21 -4.75
CA TRP A 113 6.49 3.15 -4.95
C TRP A 113 7.70 3.64 -5.75
N SER A 114 7.47 4.45 -6.80
CA SER A 114 8.57 5.00 -7.59
C SER A 114 9.46 5.90 -6.73
N TYR A 115 8.86 6.73 -5.89
CA TYR A 115 9.57 7.58 -4.95
C TYR A 115 10.32 6.77 -3.90
N ARG A 116 9.68 5.79 -3.26
CA ARG A 116 10.34 4.88 -2.32
C ARG A 116 11.56 4.23 -2.93
N ARG A 117 11.44 3.69 -4.15
CA ARG A 117 12.56 3.04 -4.84
C ARG A 117 13.71 4.00 -5.04
N MET A 118 13.45 5.22 -5.52
CA MET A 118 14.47 6.27 -5.66
C MET A 118 15.17 6.53 -4.32
N MET A 119 14.40 6.76 -3.24
CA MET A 119 14.98 7.04 -1.91
C MET A 119 15.83 5.88 -1.38
N VAL A 120 15.37 4.64 -1.54
CA VAL A 120 16.11 3.46 -1.08
C VAL A 120 17.39 3.24 -1.92
N GLU A 121 17.33 3.47 -3.24
CA GLU A 121 18.48 3.35 -4.14
C GLU A 121 19.51 4.47 -3.92
N GLU A 122 19.08 5.72 -3.69
CA GLU A 122 19.95 6.88 -3.52
C GLU A 122 20.62 6.93 -2.14
N PHE A 123 19.89 6.53 -1.09
CA PHE A 123 20.35 6.73 0.29
C PHE A 123 20.80 5.44 1.02
N ASN A 124 20.73 4.27 0.37
CA ASN A 124 21.23 2.97 0.88
C ASN A 124 20.86 2.68 2.36
N PHE A 125 19.60 2.90 2.74
CA PHE A 125 19.09 2.48 4.05
C PHE A 125 18.95 0.96 4.16
#